data_AF-A0A0N5AWN1-F1
#
_entry.id   AF-A0A0N5AWN1-F1
#
_cell.length_a   1.000
_cell.length_b   1.000
_cell.length_c   1.000
_cell.angle_alpha   90.00
_cell.angle_beta   90.00
_cell.angle_gamma   90.00
#
_symmetry.space_group_name_H-M   'P 1'
#
loop_
_entity.id
_entity.type
_entity.pdbx_description
1 polymer ?
#
loop_
_entity_poly.entity_id
_entity_poly.type
_entity_poly.pdbx_seq_one_letter_code
_entity_poly.pdbx_strand_id
1 'polypeptide(L)' 'MTISYNYDVCSASATAFICLLFRWRGSIWKCVIKELLVWTIFYLLIAFFYRTPYFLNKSQKIYNKELLYT' A
#
# COMPACT_ATOMS: atom_id res chain seq x y z
N MET A 1 6.88 7.42 -24.08
CA MET A 1 6.11 7.18 -25.31
C MET A 1 4.63 7.24 -24.95
N THR A 2 3.87 8.12 -25.59
CA THR A 2 2.44 8.34 -25.35
C THR A 2 1.64 7.17 -25.93
N ILE A 3 0.89 6.49 -25.09
CA ILE A 3 -0.02 5.42 -25.51
C ILE A 3 -1.40 6.05 -25.68
N SER A 4 -2.00 5.91 -26.86
CA SER A 4 -3.29 6.49 -27.20
C SER A 4 -4.43 5.58 -26.72
N TYR A 5 -5.19 6.00 -25.70
CA TYR A 5 -6.27 5.22 -25.11
C TYR A 5 -7.68 5.62 -25.58
N ASN A 6 -7.80 6.63 -26.44
CA ASN A 6 -9.09 7.26 -26.82
C ASN A 6 -10.19 6.29 -27.25
N TYR A 7 -9.85 5.19 -27.92
CA TYR A 7 -10.82 4.19 -28.38
C TYR A 7 -11.37 3.33 -27.24
N ASP A 8 -10.53 2.94 -26.27
CA ASP A 8 -10.92 2.12 -25.12
C ASP A 8 -11.79 2.90 -24.12
N VAL A 9 -11.63 4.23 -24.03
CA VAL A 9 -12.44 5.09 -23.13
C VAL A 9 -13.82 5.44 -23.72
N CYS A 10 -13.96 5.34 -25.06
CA CYS A 10 -15.21 5.67 -25.74
C CYS A 10 -16.31 4.63 -25.48
N SER A 11 -15.91 3.37 -25.19
CA SER A 11 -16.79 2.33 -24.66
C SER A 11 -16.79 2.38 -23.13
N ALA A 12 -17.43 3.42 -22.57
CA ALA A 12 -17.43 3.73 -21.14
C ALA A 12 -18.25 2.72 -20.33
N SER A 13 -17.74 1.50 -20.18
CA SER A 13 -18.21 0.54 -19.18
C SER A 13 -17.32 0.62 -17.94
N ALA A 14 -17.91 0.59 -16.74
CA ALA A 14 -17.16 0.51 -15.48
C ALA A 14 -16.21 -0.70 -15.44
N THR A 15 -16.57 -1.78 -16.15
CA THR A 15 -15.73 -2.98 -16.29
C THR A 15 -14.49 -2.72 -17.14
N ALA A 16 -14.57 -1.87 -18.16
CA ALA A 16 -13.42 -1.50 -18.99
C ALA A 16 -12.39 -0.72 -18.17
N PHE A 17 -12.84 0.15 -17.26
CA PHE A 17 -11.95 0.89 -16.35
C PHE A 17 -11.21 -0.04 -15.37
N ILE A 18 -11.90 -1.05 -14.81
CA ILE A 18 -11.27 -2.08 -13.95
C ILE A 18 -10.26 -2.90 -14.75
N CYS A 19 -10.59 -3.32 -15.98
CA CYS A 19 -9.65 -4.03 -16.85
C CYS A 19 -8.41 -3.17 -17.21
N LEU A 20 -8.57 -1.86 -17.37
CA LEU A 20 -7.45 -0.94 -17.59
C LEU A 20 -6.54 -0.82 -16.35
N LEU A 21 -7.13 -0.75 -15.14
CA LEU A 21 -6.38 -0.74 -13.87
C LEU A 21 -5.53 -2.00 -13.67
N PHE A 22 -6.02 -3.17 -14.08
CA PHE A 22 -5.29 -4.44 -13.97
C PHE A 22 -4.37 -4.74 -15.16
N ARG A 23 -4.33 -3.90 -16.20
CA ARG A 23 -3.47 -4.13 -17.38
C ARG A 23 -2.01 -3.87 -17.05
N TRP A 24 -1.15 -4.90 -17.18
CA TRP A 24 0.27 -4.86 -16.78
C TRP A 24 1.18 -3.97 -17.65
N ARG A 25 0.89 -3.82 -18.96
CA ARG A 25 1.76 -3.05 -19.88
C ARG A 25 1.50 -1.55 -19.74
N GLY A 26 2.49 -0.81 -19.21
CA GLY A 26 2.37 0.65 -18.99
C GLY A 26 1.60 1.04 -17.73
N SER A 27 1.38 0.08 -16.82
CA SER A 27 0.59 0.33 -15.62
C SER A 27 1.31 1.14 -14.55
N ILE A 28 0.52 1.90 -13.80
CA ILE A 28 0.92 2.59 -12.56
C ILE A 28 1.52 1.60 -11.55
N TRP A 29 1.04 0.34 -11.56
CA TRP A 29 1.58 -0.72 -10.71
C TRP A 29 3.09 -0.89 -10.82
N LYS A 30 3.71 -0.65 -11.98
CA LYS A 30 5.16 -0.80 -12.14
C LYS A 30 5.97 0.25 -11.38
N CYS A 31 5.41 1.44 -11.22
CA CYS A 31 5.99 2.48 -10.39
C CYS A 31 5.68 2.15 -8.92
N VAL A 32 4.39 2.10 -8.60
CA VAL A 32 3.87 2.04 -7.21
C VAL A 32 4.32 0.78 -6.46
N ILE A 33 4.55 -0.35 -7.14
CA ILE A 33 4.95 -1.59 -6.45
C ILE A 33 6.27 -1.42 -5.69
N LYS A 34 7.19 -0.58 -6.17
CA LYS A 34 8.48 -0.37 -5.50
C LYS A 34 8.29 0.45 -4.23
N GLU A 35 7.56 1.56 -4.30
CA GLU A 35 7.27 2.36 -3.11
C GLU A 35 6.40 1.58 -2.11
N LEU A 36 5.41 0.82 -2.58
CA LEU A 36 4.52 0.04 -1.74
C LEU A 36 5.26 -1.11 -1.05
N LEU A 37 6.18 -1.80 -1.73
CA LEU A 37 7.03 -2.82 -1.11
C LEU A 37 7.91 -2.22 -0.02
N VAL A 38 8.57 -1.09 -0.29
CA VAL A 38 9.41 -0.41 0.70
C VAL A 38 8.56 -0.01 1.93
N TRP A 39 7.42 0.63 1.71
CA TRP A 39 6.52 1.03 2.79
C TRP A 39 6.01 -0.17 3.60
N THR A 40 5.64 -1.26 2.92
CA THR A 40 5.18 -2.50 3.56
C THR A 40 6.28 -3.14 4.41
N ILE A 41 7.52 -3.19 3.92
CA ILE A 41 8.67 -3.72 4.67
C ILE A 41 8.91 -2.89 5.93
N PHE A 42 8.92 -1.56 5.83
CA PHE A 42 9.07 -0.68 6.99
C PHE A 42 7.94 -0.87 8.01
N TYR A 43 6.69 -0.94 7.54
CA TYR A 43 5.55 -1.20 8.41
C TYR A 43 5.68 -2.56 9.14
N LEU A 44 6.07 -3.61 8.42
CA LEU A 44 6.26 -4.94 9.00
C LEU A 44 7.41 -4.96 10.00
N LEU A 45 8.51 -4.24 9.76
CA LEU A 45 9.61 -4.10 10.71
C LEU A 45 9.11 -3.45 12.02
N ILE A 46 8.39 -2.34 11.93
CA ILE A 46 7.83 -1.65 13.10
C ILE A 46 6.86 -2.57 13.86
N ALA A 47 5.95 -3.24 13.13
CA ALA A 47 5.02 -4.19 13.71
C ALA A 47 5.74 -5.35 14.40
N PHE A 48 6.85 -5.83 13.82
CA PHE A 48 7.67 -6.89 14.39
C PHE A 48 8.37 -6.43 15.67
N PHE A 49 8.98 -5.25 15.69
CA PHE A 49 9.58 -4.66 16.90
C PHE A 49 8.54 -4.48 18.01
N TYR A 50 7.33 -4.01 17.66
CA TYR A 50 6.24 -3.86 18.62
C TYR A 50 5.72 -5.21 19.13
N ARG A 51 5.59 -6.23 18.28
CA ARG A 51 5.07 -7.56 18.64
C ARG A 51 6.06 -8.36 19.49
N THR A 52 7.35 -8.23 19.19
CA THR A 52 8.41 -9.05 19.81
C THR A 52 8.57 -8.69 21.29
N PRO A 53 8.52 -9.67 22.21
CA PRO A 53 8.54 -9.43 23.65
C PRO A 53 9.90 -8.93 24.17
N TYR A 54 10.96 -9.07 23.37
CA TYR A 54 12.32 -8.67 23.72
C TYR A 54 12.54 -7.14 23.70
N PHE A 55 11.81 -6.40 22.86
CA PHE A 55 12.06 -4.96 22.67
C PHE A 55 11.14 -4.07 23.50
N LEU A 56 9.86 -4.43 23.67
CA LEU A 56 8.88 -3.57 24.32
C LEU A 56 8.15 -4.30 25.45
N ASN A 57 8.47 -3.89 26.69
CA ASN A 57 7.89 -4.44 27.91
C ASN A 57 6.37 -4.14 27.96
N LYS A 58 5.58 -5.03 28.58
CA LYS A 58 4.10 -4.90 28.63
C LYS A 58 3.64 -3.55 29.21
N SER A 59 4.32 -3.06 30.25
CA SER A 59 4.01 -1.78 30.89
C SER A 59 4.22 -0.59 29.95
N GLN A 60 5.25 -0.62 29.11
CA GLN A 60 5.52 0.45 28.13
C GLN A 60 4.48 0.46 27.01
N LYS A 61 3.95 -0.70 26.61
CA LYS A 61 2.85 -0.80 25.64
C LYS A 61 1.58 -0.15 26.15
N ILE A 62 1.24 -0.38 27.42
CA ILE A 62 0.03 0.17 28.06
C ILE A 62 0.13 1.70 28.13
N TYR A 63 1.27 2.25 28.54
CA TYR A 63 1.46 3.70 28.57
C TYR A 63 1.34 4.36 27.19
N ASN A 64 1.95 3.78 26.14
CA ASN A 64 1.87 4.32 24.78
C ASN A 64 0.44 4.27 24.22
N LYS A 65 -0.26 3.17 24.51
CA LYS A 65 -1.70 2.98 24.29
C LYS A 65 -2.46 4.15 24.94
N GLU A 66 -2.38 4.38 26.24
CA GLU A 66 -3.08 5.50 26.92
C GLU A 66 -2.78 6.90 26.31
N LEU A 67 -1.53 7.18 25.92
CA LEU A 67 -1.16 8.45 25.27
C LEU A 67 -1.81 8.66 23.89
N LEU A 68 -2.07 7.60 23.14
CA LEU A 68 -2.68 7.70 21.80
C LEU A 68 -4.20 7.96 21.86
N TYR A 69 -4.83 7.76 23.02
CA TYR A 69 -6.27 7.96 23.20
C TYR A 69 -6.61 9.18 24.05
N THR A 70 -5.60 9.94 24.48
CA THR A 70 -5.75 11.25 25.12
C THR A 70 -5.60 12.34 24.08
#